data_AF-A0A7C1TXI6-F1
#
_entry.id   AF-A0A7C1TXI6-F1
#
_cell.length_a   1.000
_cell.length_b   1.000
_cell.length_c   1.000
_cell.angle_alpha   90.00
_cell.angle_beta   90.00
_cell.angle_gamma   90.00
#
_symmetry.space_group_name_H-M   'P 1'
#
loop_
_entity.id
_entity.type
_entity.pdbx_description
1 polymer ?
#
loop_
_entity_poly.entity_id
_entity_poly.type
_entity_poly.pdbx_seq_one_letter_code
_entity_poly.pdbx_strand_id
1 'polypeptide(L)'
;MQKNCHISDAQFAGNYTLCIYLLKMRELYRWETQQPFSTTLGNDEVGDWLKDREALWRELEDHRFLSLEIDGQQLDPFESDEINRHLQRYDLVYSGGVGRGAQPHFFLGELVRKVEHGDYSVLISGREFARDLGSPPAMSQGRTIYLRRESLRRMLWEKIEEWRWNRPLNAMSRTLAEYDFSTTNVERTLERLTDVELESMLDHEIGEIMAQDQLGEAWETLLATLPHSKAEIMLRAIRDHLADALSTLPALLQRQQTASIHFYFANLNSMRKHLYPGLMAAYEAWCQGEGFAILRKQMLAGKAHWQALCEEIMFFASESENPDIKSIEQRIEDSRL
;
A
#
# COMPACT_ATOMS: atom_id res chain seq x y z
N MET A 1 20.37 -8.10 -5.70
CA MET A 1 19.16 -7.71 -4.95
C MET A 1 19.23 -6.23 -4.53
N GLN A 2 19.80 -5.85 -3.37
CA GLN A 2 19.78 -4.46 -2.86
C GLN A 2 20.25 -3.38 -3.85
N LYS A 3 21.20 -3.68 -4.74
CA LYS A 3 21.65 -2.74 -5.77
C LYS A 3 20.52 -2.29 -6.71
N ASN A 4 19.58 -3.17 -7.08
CA ASN A 4 18.43 -2.77 -7.91
C ASN A 4 17.46 -1.86 -7.13
N CYS A 5 17.32 -2.07 -5.82
CA CYS A 5 16.57 -1.15 -4.97
C CYS A 5 17.20 0.25 -5.00
N HIS A 6 18.53 0.34 -4.86
CA HIS A 6 19.23 1.63 -4.92
C HIS A 6 19.18 2.29 -6.29
N ILE A 7 19.20 1.52 -7.38
CA ILE A 7 19.02 2.08 -8.75
C ILE A 7 17.62 2.68 -8.88
N SER A 8 16.59 1.96 -8.41
CA SER A 8 15.22 2.50 -8.42
C SER A 8 15.11 3.77 -7.55
N ASP A 9 15.61 3.72 -6.31
CA ASP A 9 15.56 4.89 -5.43
C ASP A 9 16.33 6.08 -6.02
N ALA A 10 17.51 5.86 -6.62
CA ALA A 10 18.27 6.92 -7.29
C ALA A 10 17.48 7.60 -8.41
N GLN A 11 16.73 6.83 -9.20
CA GLN A 11 15.94 7.34 -10.33
C GLN A 11 14.64 8.02 -9.92
N PHE A 12 14.03 7.61 -8.79
CA PHE A 12 12.66 7.99 -8.45
C PHE A 12 12.51 8.75 -7.13
N ALA A 13 13.52 8.79 -6.25
CA ALA A 13 13.40 9.49 -4.96
C ALA A 13 13.16 11.00 -5.11
N GLY A 14 13.59 11.60 -6.23
CA GLY A 14 13.32 13.01 -6.57
C GLY A 14 11.83 13.34 -6.74
N ASN A 15 10.96 12.34 -6.89
CA ASN A 15 9.51 12.53 -6.98
C ASN A 15 8.85 12.83 -5.64
N TYR A 16 9.56 12.64 -4.51
CA TYR A 16 9.07 13.01 -3.20
C TYR A 16 9.26 14.50 -2.92
N THR A 17 8.32 15.09 -2.19
CA THR A 17 8.57 16.41 -1.57
C THR A 17 9.66 16.28 -0.52
N LEU A 18 10.40 17.36 -0.26
CA LEU A 18 11.54 17.34 0.67
C LEU A 18 11.18 16.78 2.05
N CYS A 19 10.02 17.15 2.61
CA CYS A 19 9.58 16.65 3.91
C CYS A 19 9.35 15.13 3.88
N ILE A 20 8.70 14.61 2.84
CA ILE A 20 8.43 13.17 2.69
C ILE A 20 9.73 12.40 2.44
N TYR A 21 10.60 12.93 1.59
CA TYR A 21 11.92 12.38 1.31
C TYR A 21 12.72 12.20 2.61
N LEU A 22 12.84 13.26 3.44
CA LEU A 22 13.60 13.21 4.68
C LEU A 22 13.01 12.22 5.70
N LEU A 23 11.68 12.12 5.79
CA LEU A 23 11.03 11.13 6.64
C LEU A 23 11.37 9.70 6.20
N LYS A 24 11.27 9.41 4.90
CA LYS A 24 11.61 8.10 4.34
C LYS A 24 13.09 7.76 4.50
N MET A 25 13.99 8.73 4.32
CA MET A 25 15.43 8.55 4.51
C MET A 25 15.76 8.22 5.97
N ARG A 26 15.12 8.90 6.91
CA ARG A 26 15.28 8.62 8.34
C ARG A 26 14.76 7.23 8.71
N GLU A 27 13.68 6.76 8.08
CA GLU A 27 13.21 5.39 8.25
C GLU A 27 14.18 4.38 7.63
N LEU A 28 14.66 4.62 6.41
CA LEU A 28 15.60 3.71 5.75
C LEU A 28 16.90 3.56 6.55
N TYR A 29 17.40 4.64 7.14
CA TYR A 29 18.50 4.59 8.10
C TYR A 29 18.20 3.67 9.29
N ARG A 30 17.01 3.81 9.90
CA ARG A 30 16.57 2.95 11.02
C ARG A 30 16.55 1.48 10.61
N TRP A 31 16.08 1.18 9.39
CA TRP A 31 16.08 -0.17 8.85
C TRP A 31 17.50 -0.72 8.69
N GLU A 32 18.38 0.00 8.01
CA GLU A 32 19.76 -0.47 7.75
C GLU A 32 20.56 -0.66 9.05
N THR A 33 20.34 0.20 10.03
CA THR A 33 21.02 0.14 11.34
C THR A 33 20.32 -0.72 12.38
N GLN A 34 19.17 -1.31 12.04
CA GLN A 34 18.36 -2.19 12.92
C GLN A 34 18.01 -1.54 14.27
N GLN A 35 17.76 -0.23 14.27
CA GLN A 35 17.44 0.52 15.49
C GLN A 35 15.99 0.26 15.95
N PRO A 36 15.75 -0.03 17.26
CA PRO A 36 14.41 -0.22 17.81
C PRO A 36 13.48 0.96 17.55
N PHE A 37 12.17 0.76 17.40
CA PHE A 37 11.23 1.83 17.06
C PHE A 37 11.16 2.92 18.13
N SER A 38 11.27 2.54 19.41
CA SER A 38 11.29 3.49 20.54
C SER A 38 12.53 4.38 20.59
N THR A 39 13.58 4.07 19.82
CA THR A 39 14.82 4.85 19.82
C THR A 39 14.67 6.13 19.02
N THR A 40 14.99 7.27 19.64
CA THR A 40 15.20 8.54 18.94
C THR A 40 16.55 8.49 18.21
N LEU A 41 16.52 8.67 16.88
CA LEU A 41 17.74 8.66 16.06
C LEU A 41 18.44 10.03 16.13
N GLY A 42 19.77 10.03 16.25
CA GLY A 42 20.60 11.23 16.25
C GLY A 42 20.56 11.96 14.91
N ASN A 43 20.43 13.29 14.93
CA ASN A 43 20.34 14.07 13.69
C ASN A 43 21.66 14.07 12.90
N ASP A 44 22.80 14.14 13.59
CA ASP A 44 24.12 14.17 12.94
C ASP A 44 24.42 12.82 12.27
N GLU A 45 24.16 11.71 12.95
CA GLU A 45 24.36 10.35 12.41
C GLU A 45 23.48 10.09 11.17
N VAL A 46 22.20 10.47 11.25
CA VAL A 46 21.28 10.38 10.10
C VAL A 46 21.74 11.30 8.97
N GLY A 47 22.22 12.50 9.30
CA GLY A 47 22.70 13.48 8.33
C GLY A 47 23.95 13.02 7.58
N ASP A 48 24.89 12.38 8.26
CA ASP A 48 26.09 11.84 7.63
C ASP A 48 25.77 10.60 6.78
N TRP A 49 24.95 9.67 7.28
CA TRP A 49 24.48 8.54 6.48
C TRP A 49 23.69 8.99 5.23
N LEU A 50 22.88 10.04 5.33
CA LEU A 50 22.12 10.58 4.20
C LEU A 50 23.04 11.09 3.09
N LYS A 51 24.13 11.79 3.44
CA LYS A 51 25.13 12.25 2.46
C LYS A 51 25.78 11.08 1.73
N ASP A 52 26.14 10.03 2.46
CA ASP A 52 26.73 8.82 1.88
C ASP A 52 25.74 8.10 0.95
N ARG A 53 24.46 8.01 1.37
CA ARG A 53 23.38 7.44 0.55
C ARG A 53 23.17 8.22 -0.74
N GLU A 54 23.14 9.54 -0.68
CA GLU A 54 22.99 10.41 -1.84
C GLU A 54 24.22 10.40 -2.76
N ALA A 55 25.42 10.20 -2.21
CA ALA A 55 26.62 9.98 -3.01
C ALA A 55 26.51 8.67 -3.81
N LEU A 56 26.12 7.58 -3.16
CA LEU A 56 25.88 6.30 -3.82
C LEU A 56 24.80 6.41 -4.92
N TRP A 57 23.68 7.08 -4.64
CA TRP A 57 22.60 7.20 -5.63
C TRP A 57 22.99 8.02 -6.85
N ARG A 58 23.79 9.09 -6.68
CA ARG A 58 24.34 9.83 -7.82
C ARG A 58 25.21 8.97 -8.74
N GLU A 59 25.87 7.94 -8.22
CA GLU A 59 26.63 7.00 -9.04
C GLU A 59 25.72 5.99 -9.76
N LEU A 60 24.50 5.75 -9.27
CA LEU A 60 23.60 4.70 -9.76
C LEU A 60 22.44 5.22 -10.62
N GLU A 61 22.17 6.52 -10.66
CA GLU A 61 21.00 7.11 -11.33
C GLU A 61 20.89 6.66 -12.81
N ASP A 62 22.01 6.65 -13.53
CA ASP A 62 22.08 6.25 -14.95
C ASP A 62 22.24 4.73 -15.17
N HIS A 63 22.28 3.93 -14.10
CA HIS A 63 22.46 2.49 -14.22
C HIS A 63 21.18 1.79 -14.66
N ARG A 64 21.33 0.73 -15.46
CA ARG A 64 20.24 -0.22 -15.74
C ARG A 64 20.09 -1.20 -14.59
N PHE A 65 18.87 -1.69 -14.39
CA PHE A 65 18.63 -2.81 -13.48
C PHE A 65 19.47 -4.02 -13.89
N LEU A 66 20.02 -4.67 -12.88
CA LEU A 66 20.94 -5.78 -13.03
C LEU A 66 20.19 -7.10 -12.93
N SER A 67 20.55 -8.05 -13.78
CA SER A 67 20.13 -9.44 -13.61
C SER A 67 20.57 -10.00 -12.26
N LEU A 68 19.81 -10.96 -11.76
CA LEU A 68 20.06 -11.63 -10.50
C LEU A 68 20.75 -12.97 -10.77
N GLU A 69 21.84 -13.23 -10.06
CA GLU A 69 22.53 -14.51 -10.10
C GLU A 69 22.07 -15.39 -8.94
N ILE A 70 21.38 -16.49 -9.24
CA ILE A 70 20.83 -17.42 -8.25
C ILE A 70 21.18 -18.84 -8.70
N ASP A 71 21.94 -19.56 -7.88
CA ASP A 71 22.37 -20.93 -8.16
C ASP A 71 23.07 -21.11 -9.53
N GLY A 72 23.83 -20.08 -9.95
CA GLY A 72 24.55 -20.05 -11.23
C GLY A 72 23.69 -19.70 -12.45
N GLN A 73 22.40 -19.38 -12.26
CA GLN A 73 21.53 -18.87 -13.31
C GLN A 73 21.43 -17.34 -13.25
N GLN A 74 21.41 -16.71 -14.42
CA GLN A 74 21.19 -15.28 -14.57
C GLN A 74 19.72 -15.02 -14.94
N LEU A 75 18.98 -14.36 -14.04
CA LEU A 75 17.54 -14.12 -14.15
C LEU A 75 17.24 -12.62 -14.32
N ASP A 76 16.21 -12.29 -15.10
CA ASP A 76 15.73 -10.91 -15.20
C ASP A 76 15.09 -10.46 -13.87
N PRO A 77 15.39 -9.25 -13.36
CA PRO A 77 14.90 -8.83 -12.05
C PRO A 77 13.38 -8.65 -11.97
N PHE A 78 12.64 -8.65 -13.09
CA PHE A 78 11.18 -8.59 -13.10
C PHE A 78 10.51 -9.96 -13.22
N GLU A 79 11.27 -11.04 -13.40
CA GLU A 79 10.76 -12.42 -13.43
C GLU A 79 10.58 -13.00 -12.02
N SER A 80 9.73 -12.35 -11.20
CA SER A 80 9.49 -12.72 -9.80
C SER A 80 9.15 -14.19 -9.62
N ASP A 81 8.34 -14.77 -10.51
CA ASP A 81 7.93 -16.18 -10.42
C ASP A 81 9.10 -17.16 -10.63
N GLU A 82 10.00 -16.87 -11.57
CA GLU A 82 11.19 -17.69 -11.83
C GLU A 82 12.15 -17.59 -10.63
N ILE A 83 12.39 -16.36 -10.18
CA ILE A 83 13.26 -16.09 -9.04
C ILE A 83 12.74 -16.81 -7.79
N ASN A 84 11.43 -16.73 -7.52
CA ASN A 84 10.83 -17.39 -6.37
C ASN A 84 10.89 -18.92 -6.46
N ARG A 85 10.83 -19.53 -7.65
CA ARG A 85 11.06 -20.98 -7.81
C ARG A 85 12.45 -21.39 -7.34
N HIS A 86 13.47 -20.57 -7.57
CA HIS A 86 14.83 -20.82 -7.10
C HIS A 86 15.01 -20.53 -5.60
N LEU A 87 14.31 -19.52 -5.08
CA LEU A 87 14.40 -19.08 -3.69
C LEU A 87 13.63 -19.94 -2.68
N GLN A 88 12.63 -20.72 -3.13
CA GLN A 88 11.80 -21.57 -2.27
C GLN A 88 12.62 -22.48 -1.33
N ARG A 89 13.74 -23.05 -1.79
CA ARG A 89 14.61 -23.92 -0.98
C ARG A 89 15.36 -23.20 0.15
N TYR A 90 15.38 -21.87 0.13
CA TYR A 90 16.07 -21.04 1.10
C TYR A 90 15.11 -20.35 2.08
N ASP A 91 13.81 -20.68 2.03
CA ASP A 91 12.76 -19.99 2.77
C ASP A 91 12.79 -18.46 2.52
N LEU A 92 13.03 -18.07 1.26
CA LEU A 92 13.08 -16.68 0.82
C LEU A 92 11.98 -16.37 -0.20
N VAL A 93 11.56 -15.11 -0.22
CA VAL A 93 10.63 -14.56 -1.22
C VAL A 93 11.16 -13.24 -1.77
N TYR A 94 11.00 -13.08 -3.06
CA TYR A 94 11.38 -11.91 -3.84
C TYR A 94 10.18 -11.35 -4.59
N SER A 95 10.18 -10.05 -4.82
CA SER A 95 9.31 -9.42 -5.80
C SER A 95 10.07 -8.31 -6.50
N GLY A 96 9.98 -8.28 -7.83
CA GLY A 96 10.35 -7.16 -8.67
C GLY A 96 9.15 -6.76 -9.52
N GLY A 97 8.65 -5.53 -9.40
CA GLY A 97 7.56 -5.06 -10.25
C GLY A 97 7.41 -3.56 -10.24
N VAL A 98 6.31 -3.06 -10.78
CA VAL A 98 6.13 -1.63 -11.03
C VAL A 98 4.95 -1.11 -10.22
N GLY A 99 5.23 -0.11 -9.38
CA GLY A 99 4.23 0.55 -8.53
C GLY A 99 3.65 1.81 -9.17
N ARG A 100 3.10 2.67 -8.31
CA ARG A 100 2.53 3.96 -8.72
C ARG A 100 3.61 4.85 -9.35
N GLY A 101 3.22 5.62 -10.37
CA GLY A 101 4.16 6.49 -11.10
C GLY A 101 5.21 5.74 -11.91
N ALA A 102 4.93 4.48 -12.26
CA ALA A 102 5.83 3.59 -12.99
C ALA A 102 7.19 3.34 -12.29
N GLN A 103 7.27 3.52 -10.98
CA GLN A 103 8.48 3.24 -10.20
C GLN A 103 8.67 1.73 -10.03
N PRO A 104 9.82 1.16 -10.42
CA PRO A 104 10.16 -0.22 -10.10
C PRO A 104 10.39 -0.42 -8.59
N HIS A 105 9.86 -1.48 -8.02
CA HIS A 105 10.05 -1.86 -6.62
C HIS A 105 10.64 -3.26 -6.52
N PHE A 106 11.66 -3.40 -5.69
CA PHE A 106 12.35 -4.65 -5.45
C PHE A 106 12.43 -4.94 -3.95
N PHE A 107 12.21 -6.20 -3.57
CA PHE A 107 12.53 -6.63 -2.21
C PHE A 107 12.95 -8.10 -2.17
N LEU A 108 13.69 -8.45 -1.12
CA LEU A 108 13.98 -9.83 -0.74
C LEU A 108 13.75 -9.96 0.76
N GLY A 109 13.03 -10.99 1.19
CA GLY A 109 12.82 -11.28 2.61
C GLY A 109 12.61 -12.76 2.89
N GLU A 110 12.54 -13.09 4.17
CA GLU A 110 12.16 -14.43 4.65
C GLU A 110 10.73 -14.74 4.23
N LEU A 111 10.48 -15.92 3.65
CA LEU A 111 9.14 -16.41 3.38
C LEU A 111 8.58 -17.02 4.68
N VAL A 112 7.63 -16.33 5.31
CA VAL A 112 7.02 -16.77 6.57
C VAL A 112 5.83 -17.67 6.32
N ARG A 113 5.02 -17.34 5.31
CA ARG A 113 3.82 -18.10 4.98
C ARG A 113 3.52 -18.01 3.49
N LYS A 114 3.18 -19.14 2.89
CA LYS A 114 2.59 -19.23 1.57
C LYS A 114 1.19 -19.81 1.68
N VAL A 115 0.19 -19.18 1.08
CA VAL A 115 -1.19 -19.67 1.04
C VAL A 115 -1.66 -19.69 -0.40
N GLU A 116 -2.26 -20.79 -0.82
CA GLU A 116 -2.90 -20.92 -2.13
C GLU A 116 -4.41 -20.80 -1.95
N HIS A 117 -5.04 -19.89 -2.68
CA HIS A 117 -6.47 -19.64 -2.63
C HIS A 117 -7.06 -19.64 -4.04
N GLY A 118 -7.54 -20.81 -4.48
CA GLY A 118 -8.18 -20.95 -5.78
C GLY A 118 -7.22 -20.59 -6.91
N ASP A 119 -7.42 -19.42 -7.51
CA ASP A 119 -6.67 -18.89 -8.64
C ASP A 119 -5.61 -17.84 -8.26
N TYR A 120 -5.43 -17.52 -6.97
CA TYR A 120 -4.36 -16.62 -6.51
C TYR A 120 -3.53 -17.20 -5.35
N SER A 121 -2.30 -16.71 -5.25
CA SER A 121 -1.33 -17.07 -4.20
C SER A 121 -1.05 -15.88 -3.29
N VAL A 122 -0.92 -16.13 -1.99
CA VAL A 122 -0.51 -15.13 -1.00
C VAL A 122 0.86 -15.52 -0.44
N LEU A 123 1.83 -14.62 -0.59
CA LEU A 123 3.19 -14.77 -0.07
C LEU A 123 3.41 -13.72 1.02
N ILE A 124 3.57 -14.19 2.25
CA ILE A 124 3.82 -13.34 3.42
C ILE A 124 5.31 -13.38 3.73
N SER A 125 5.97 -12.22 3.65
CA SER A 125 7.37 -12.06 4.02
C SER A 125 7.54 -11.53 5.44
N GLY A 126 8.62 -11.99 6.10
CA GLY A 126 9.05 -11.59 7.44
C GLY A 126 10.13 -10.53 7.39
N ARG A 127 11.32 -10.89 7.89
CA ARG A 127 12.49 -10.00 7.87
C ARG A 127 12.91 -9.71 6.43
N GLU A 128 13.26 -8.45 6.16
CA GLU A 128 13.71 -8.02 4.83
C GLU A 128 15.24 -7.89 4.77
N PHE A 129 15.84 -8.50 3.75
CA PHE A 129 17.27 -8.43 3.44
C PHE A 129 17.59 -7.39 2.37
N ALA A 130 16.61 -7.04 1.55
CA ALA A 130 16.70 -5.93 0.62
C ALA A 130 15.36 -5.23 0.45
N ARG A 131 15.38 -3.89 0.36
CA ARG A 131 14.21 -3.05 0.08
C ARG A 131 14.56 -1.70 -0.51
N ASP A 132 13.58 -1.12 -1.17
CA ASP A 132 13.57 0.28 -1.61
C ASP A 132 13.18 1.25 -0.47
N LEU A 133 13.39 2.54 -0.72
CA LEU A 133 12.94 3.66 0.12
C LEU A 133 11.40 3.71 0.26
N GLY A 134 10.68 3.35 -0.81
CA GLY A 134 9.21 3.34 -0.85
C GLY A 134 8.57 2.22 -0.03
N SER A 135 9.15 1.02 -0.08
CA SER A 135 8.76 -0.22 0.60
C SER A 135 7.25 -0.40 0.83
N PRO A 136 6.44 -0.51 -0.25
CA PRO A 136 5.02 -0.78 -0.10
C PRO A 136 4.81 -2.12 0.64
N PRO A 137 3.96 -2.18 1.67
CA PRO A 137 3.77 -3.36 2.51
C PRO A 137 2.87 -4.43 1.90
N ALA A 138 2.10 -4.07 0.88
CA ALA A 138 1.23 -4.96 0.14
C ALA A 138 1.30 -4.59 -1.34
N MET A 139 1.31 -5.59 -2.21
CA MET A 139 1.25 -5.41 -3.66
C MET A 139 0.79 -6.70 -4.33
N SER A 140 -0.15 -6.58 -5.26
CA SER A 140 -0.54 -7.66 -6.16
C SER A 140 0.22 -7.59 -7.49
N GLN A 141 0.76 -8.73 -7.93
CA GLN A 141 1.35 -8.92 -9.26
C GLN A 141 0.65 -10.09 -9.95
N GLY A 142 -0.15 -9.81 -10.97
CA GLY A 142 -0.96 -10.83 -11.64
C GLY A 142 -1.94 -11.49 -10.67
N ARG A 143 -1.65 -12.74 -10.27
CA ARG A 143 -2.42 -13.52 -9.30
C ARG A 143 -1.64 -13.82 -8.02
N THR A 144 -0.55 -13.10 -7.77
CA THR A 144 0.27 -13.27 -6.57
C THR A 144 0.20 -12.01 -5.72
N ILE A 145 -0.28 -12.14 -4.48
CA ILE A 145 -0.31 -11.09 -3.47
C ILE A 145 0.96 -11.22 -2.61
N TYR A 146 1.76 -10.17 -2.56
CA TYR A 146 2.91 -10.06 -1.67
C TYR A 146 2.55 -9.21 -0.46
N LEU A 147 2.60 -9.79 0.73
CA LEU A 147 2.40 -9.10 2.00
C LEU A 147 3.70 -9.06 2.78
N ARG A 148 4.21 -7.86 3.04
CA ARG A 148 5.51 -7.61 3.65
C ARG A 148 5.35 -7.17 5.10
N ARG A 149 5.44 -8.12 6.02
CA ARG A 149 5.16 -7.90 7.44
C ARG A 149 6.09 -6.86 8.06
N GLU A 150 7.39 -6.89 7.74
CA GLU A 150 8.33 -5.89 8.25
C GLU A 150 8.03 -4.48 7.71
N SER A 151 7.76 -4.35 6.41
CA SER A 151 7.35 -3.09 5.80
C SER A 151 6.04 -2.54 6.39
N LEU A 152 5.05 -3.41 6.65
CA LEU A 152 3.80 -3.01 7.30
C LEU A 152 4.05 -2.47 8.70
N ARG A 153 4.84 -3.19 9.49
CA ARG A 153 5.21 -2.77 10.85
C ARG A 153 5.83 -1.39 10.88
N ARG A 154 6.73 -1.10 9.92
CA ARG A 154 7.40 0.20 9.78
C ARG A 154 6.43 1.29 9.35
N MET A 155 5.58 1.03 8.36
CA MET A 155 4.51 1.96 7.95
C MET A 155 3.58 2.30 9.12
N LEU A 156 3.18 1.31 9.92
CA LEU A 156 2.34 1.51 11.10
C LEU A 156 3.02 2.43 12.11
N TRP A 157 4.32 2.22 12.35
CA TRP A 157 5.09 3.09 13.23
C TRP A 157 5.17 4.53 12.71
N GLU A 158 5.43 4.74 11.42
CA GLU A 158 5.44 6.06 10.81
C GLU A 158 4.11 6.80 11.02
N LYS A 159 2.98 6.11 10.84
CA LYS A 159 1.64 6.66 11.07
C LYS A 159 1.40 7.01 12.54
N ILE A 160 1.93 6.20 13.46
CA ILE A 160 1.84 6.46 14.90
C ILE A 160 2.67 7.70 15.27
N GLU A 161 3.89 7.82 14.76
CA GLU A 161 4.76 8.97 14.99
C GLU A 161 4.16 10.25 14.39
N GLU A 162 3.59 10.17 13.18
CA GLU A 162 2.88 11.27 12.55
C GLU A 162 1.71 11.76 13.43
N TRP A 163 0.90 10.84 13.93
CA TRP A 163 -0.20 11.19 14.83
C TRP A 163 0.31 11.78 16.16
N ARG A 164 1.42 11.28 16.71
CA ARG A 164 1.98 11.73 17.99
C ARG A 164 2.45 13.18 17.99
N TRP A 165 2.73 13.78 16.83
CA TRP A 165 3.12 15.19 16.73
C TRP A 165 2.05 16.13 17.30
N ASN A 166 0.78 15.88 16.96
CA ASN A 166 -0.34 16.77 17.32
C ASN A 166 -1.41 16.09 18.17
N ARG A 167 -1.40 14.75 18.24
CA ARG A 167 -2.37 13.89 18.94
C ARG A 167 -3.84 14.30 18.72
N PRO A 168 -4.27 14.55 17.47
CA PRO A 168 -5.65 14.95 17.20
C PRO A 168 -6.62 13.86 17.65
N LEU A 169 -7.79 14.27 18.16
CA LEU A 169 -8.91 13.38 18.49
C LEU A 169 -9.63 12.93 17.22
N ASN A 170 -9.03 11.98 16.49
CA ASN A 170 -9.50 11.46 15.22
C ASN A 170 -9.57 9.92 15.20
N ALA A 171 -9.83 9.33 14.04
CA ALA A 171 -9.91 7.88 13.88
C ALA A 171 -8.63 7.15 14.35
N MET A 172 -7.44 7.70 14.07
CA MET A 172 -6.18 7.15 14.56
C MET A 172 -6.11 7.15 16.09
N SER A 173 -6.55 8.21 16.75
CA SER A 173 -6.62 8.22 18.23
C SER A 173 -7.51 7.11 18.79
N ARG A 174 -8.62 6.80 18.12
CA ARG A 174 -9.53 5.71 18.53
C ARG A 174 -8.92 4.34 18.27
N THR A 175 -8.21 4.15 17.16
CA THR A 175 -7.41 2.94 16.93
C THR A 175 -6.42 2.73 18.06
N LEU A 176 -5.62 3.76 18.38
CA LEU A 176 -4.54 3.64 19.37
C LEU A 176 -5.04 3.49 20.81
N ALA A 177 -6.26 3.94 21.12
CA ALA A 177 -6.86 3.77 22.44
C ALA A 177 -7.10 2.29 22.82
N GLU A 178 -7.16 1.39 21.83
CA GLU A 178 -7.34 -0.06 22.03
C GLU A 178 -6.01 -0.81 22.28
N TYR A 179 -4.88 -0.10 22.27
CA TYR A 179 -3.53 -0.66 22.34
C TYR A 179 -2.67 0.02 23.42
N ASP A 180 -1.80 -0.77 24.08
CA ASP A 180 -0.86 -0.25 25.06
C ASP A 180 0.48 0.13 24.41
N PHE A 181 0.62 1.39 24.00
CA PHE A 181 1.86 1.96 23.49
C PHE A 181 2.76 2.59 24.58
N SER A 182 2.69 2.10 25.83
CA SER A 182 3.68 2.45 26.85
C SER A 182 5.09 2.06 26.41
N THR A 183 6.10 2.79 26.88
CA THR A 183 7.51 2.63 26.47
C THR A 183 8.02 1.20 26.63
N THR A 184 7.52 0.46 27.62
CA THR A 184 7.88 -0.95 27.86
C THR A 184 7.23 -1.93 26.90
N ASN A 185 6.15 -1.54 26.21
CA ASN A 185 5.32 -2.44 25.38
C ASN A 185 5.30 -2.07 23.90
N VAL A 186 5.89 -0.94 23.48
CA VAL A 186 5.85 -0.44 22.08
C VAL A 186 6.10 -1.56 21.05
N GLU A 187 7.20 -2.29 21.18
CA GLU A 187 7.57 -3.33 20.21
C GLU A 187 6.52 -4.44 20.12
N ARG A 188 6.13 -5.01 21.27
CA ARG A 188 5.11 -6.08 21.32
C ARG A 188 3.75 -5.61 20.82
N THR A 189 3.36 -4.39 21.17
CA THR A 189 2.08 -3.81 20.76
C THR A 189 2.06 -3.54 19.27
N LEU A 190 3.17 -3.04 18.72
CA LEU A 190 3.31 -2.81 17.29
C LEU A 190 3.31 -4.13 16.50
N GLU A 191 3.94 -5.19 17.03
CA GLU A 191 3.84 -6.55 16.46
C GLU A 191 2.39 -7.02 16.40
N ARG A 192 1.65 -6.90 17.51
CA ARG A 192 0.22 -7.28 17.55
C ARG A 192 -0.63 -6.47 16.58
N LEU A 193 -0.42 -5.16 16.50
CA LEU A 193 -1.12 -4.30 15.54
C LEU A 193 -0.79 -4.72 14.10
N THR A 194 0.47 -5.06 13.83
CA THR A 194 0.92 -5.53 12.51
C THR A 194 0.19 -6.80 12.11
N ASP A 195 0.10 -7.80 12.99
CA ASP A 195 -0.59 -9.06 12.67
C ASP A 195 -2.08 -8.84 12.39
N VAL A 196 -2.73 -7.90 13.10
CA VAL A 196 -4.14 -7.56 12.87
C VAL A 196 -4.32 -6.81 11.55
N GLU A 197 -3.51 -5.79 11.28
CA GLU A 197 -3.65 -4.98 10.05
C GLU A 197 -3.13 -5.69 8.80
N LEU A 198 -2.31 -6.73 8.94
CA LEU A 198 -1.91 -7.60 7.83
C LEU A 198 -3.13 -8.28 7.20
N GLU A 199 -4.08 -8.73 8.03
CA GLU A 199 -5.34 -9.32 7.55
C GLU A 199 -6.21 -8.28 6.85
N SER A 200 -6.30 -7.04 7.37
CA SER A 200 -7.02 -5.94 6.70
C SER A 200 -6.39 -5.58 5.35
N MET A 201 -5.06 -5.62 5.23
CA MET A 201 -4.36 -5.43 3.95
C MET A 201 -4.61 -6.58 2.98
N LEU A 202 -4.58 -7.82 3.46
CA LEU A 202 -4.92 -8.98 2.64
C LEU A 202 -6.33 -8.82 2.04
N ASP A 203 -7.31 -8.40 2.85
CA ASP A 203 -8.67 -8.20 2.35
C ASP A 203 -8.74 -7.12 1.27
N HIS A 204 -7.93 -6.05 1.38
CA HIS A 204 -7.84 -5.01 0.35
C HIS A 204 -7.27 -5.56 -0.97
N GLU A 205 -6.16 -6.29 -0.91
CA GLU A 205 -5.54 -6.89 -2.10
C GLU A 205 -6.47 -7.92 -2.77
N ILE A 206 -7.19 -8.73 -1.97
CA ILE A 206 -8.24 -9.61 -2.49
C ILE A 206 -9.33 -8.78 -3.18
N GLY A 207 -9.75 -7.66 -2.57
CA GLY A 207 -10.71 -6.73 -3.16
C GLY A 207 -10.22 -6.15 -4.49
N GLU A 208 -8.94 -5.82 -4.62
CA GLU A 208 -8.35 -5.35 -5.87
C GLU A 208 -8.39 -6.42 -6.96
N ILE A 209 -8.07 -7.69 -6.64
CA ILE A 209 -8.20 -8.81 -7.58
C ILE A 209 -9.67 -8.96 -8.03
N MET A 210 -10.61 -8.95 -7.09
CA MET A 210 -12.05 -9.07 -7.41
C MET A 210 -12.56 -7.91 -8.28
N ALA A 211 -12.05 -6.69 -8.07
CA ALA A 211 -12.37 -5.55 -8.92
C ALA A 211 -11.73 -5.70 -10.30
N GLN A 212 -10.48 -6.16 -10.39
CA GLN A 212 -9.79 -6.41 -11.64
C GLN A 212 -10.51 -7.46 -12.50
N ASP A 213 -11.05 -8.52 -11.88
CA ASP A 213 -11.82 -9.55 -12.60
C ASP A 213 -13.14 -9.03 -13.19
N GLN A 214 -13.72 -8.00 -12.57
CA GLN A 214 -14.93 -7.34 -13.08
C GLN A 214 -14.62 -6.33 -14.19
N LEU A 215 -13.52 -5.60 -14.07
CA LEU A 215 -13.18 -4.48 -14.97
C LEU A 215 -12.29 -4.88 -16.15
N GLY A 216 -11.52 -5.97 -16.03
CA GLY A 216 -10.63 -6.49 -17.05
C GLY A 216 -9.38 -5.63 -17.33
N GLU A 217 -8.55 -6.07 -18.28
CA GLU A 217 -7.27 -5.43 -18.63
C GLU A 217 -7.44 -4.03 -19.24
N ALA A 218 -8.62 -3.72 -19.78
CA ALA A 218 -8.92 -2.43 -20.35
C ALA A 218 -8.86 -1.30 -19.29
N TRP A 219 -9.12 -1.61 -18.02
CA TRP A 219 -8.98 -0.66 -16.91
C TRP A 219 -7.53 -0.20 -16.72
N GLU A 220 -6.59 -1.14 -16.67
CA GLU A 220 -5.16 -0.83 -16.54
C GLU A 220 -4.63 -0.09 -17.78
N THR A 221 -5.14 -0.45 -18.96
CA THR A 221 -4.85 0.26 -20.21
C THR A 221 -5.31 1.72 -20.13
N LEU A 222 -6.50 1.99 -19.61
CA LEU A 222 -7.01 3.35 -19.40
C LEU A 222 -6.15 4.13 -18.39
N LEU A 223 -5.75 3.52 -17.28
CA LEU A 223 -4.86 4.18 -16.32
C LEU A 223 -3.50 4.55 -16.94
N ALA A 224 -2.96 3.69 -17.81
CA ALA A 224 -1.69 3.92 -18.49
C ALA A 224 -1.71 5.09 -19.49
N THR A 225 -2.88 5.49 -20.01
CA THR A 225 -2.99 6.66 -20.90
C THR A 225 -3.14 7.98 -20.17
N LEU A 226 -3.29 7.95 -18.83
CA LEU A 226 -3.58 9.12 -18.00
C LEU A 226 -2.50 9.41 -16.92
N PRO A 227 -1.19 9.17 -17.15
CA PRO A 227 -0.22 9.19 -16.07
C PRO A 227 -0.11 10.57 -15.41
N HIS A 228 -0.12 10.57 -14.08
CA HIS A 228 0.00 11.76 -13.23
C HIS A 228 -1.13 12.79 -13.38
N SER A 229 -2.26 12.40 -13.95
CA SER A 229 -3.44 13.26 -14.08
C SER A 229 -4.34 13.18 -12.83
N LYS A 230 -5.19 14.19 -12.64
CA LYS A 230 -6.24 14.15 -11.62
C LYS A 230 -7.24 13.01 -11.90
N ALA A 231 -7.56 12.77 -13.17
CA ALA A 231 -8.37 11.63 -13.59
C ALA A 231 -7.80 10.29 -13.11
N GLU A 232 -6.49 10.04 -13.25
CA GLU A 232 -5.85 8.81 -12.75
C GLU A 232 -6.07 8.65 -11.23
N ILE A 233 -5.89 9.73 -10.46
CA ILE A 233 -6.09 9.73 -9.00
C ILE A 233 -7.54 9.40 -8.65
N MET A 234 -8.50 9.97 -9.38
CA MET A 234 -9.93 9.73 -9.19
C MET A 234 -10.32 8.29 -9.57
N LEU A 235 -9.83 7.79 -10.71
CA LEU A 235 -10.06 6.41 -11.17
C LEU A 235 -9.53 5.39 -10.17
N ARG A 236 -8.29 5.55 -9.70
CA ARG A 236 -7.76 4.70 -8.62
C ARG A 236 -8.62 4.77 -7.37
N ALA A 237 -9.08 5.95 -6.97
CA ALA A 237 -9.90 6.11 -5.77
C ALA A 237 -11.27 5.39 -5.86
N ILE A 238 -11.94 5.41 -7.02
CA ILE A 238 -13.21 4.68 -7.20
C ILE A 238 -13.00 3.17 -7.28
N ARG A 239 -11.89 2.71 -7.89
CA ARG A 239 -11.51 1.28 -7.85
C ARG A 239 -11.21 0.83 -6.43
N ASP A 240 -10.46 1.60 -5.67
CA ASP A 240 -10.16 1.29 -4.26
C ASP A 240 -11.44 1.22 -3.43
N HIS A 241 -12.43 2.08 -3.69
CA HIS A 241 -13.74 2.00 -3.04
C HIS A 241 -14.53 0.75 -3.42
N LEU A 242 -14.48 0.34 -4.68
CA LEU A 242 -15.07 -0.91 -5.13
C LEU A 242 -14.38 -2.12 -4.46
N ALA A 243 -13.05 -2.17 -4.47
CA ALA A 243 -12.25 -3.21 -3.81
C ALA A 243 -12.59 -3.33 -2.32
N ASP A 244 -12.63 -2.20 -1.62
CA ASP A 244 -12.97 -2.18 -0.20
C ASP A 244 -14.42 -2.59 0.09
N ALA A 245 -15.37 -2.25 -0.79
CA ALA A 245 -16.76 -2.67 -0.65
C ALA A 245 -16.97 -4.15 -1.01
N LEU A 246 -16.09 -4.74 -1.83
CA LEU A 246 -16.11 -6.16 -2.20
C LEU A 246 -15.56 -7.06 -1.10
N SER A 247 -14.50 -6.63 -0.40
CA SER A 247 -13.73 -7.50 0.50
C SER A 247 -13.42 -6.86 1.87
N THR A 248 -12.69 -5.74 1.90
CA THR A 248 -12.19 -5.10 3.14
C THR A 248 -13.28 -4.76 4.16
N LEU A 249 -14.27 -3.95 3.77
CA LEU A 249 -15.37 -3.52 4.64
C LEU A 249 -16.24 -4.71 5.07
N PRO A 250 -16.66 -5.64 4.19
CA PRO A 250 -17.35 -6.86 4.61
C PRO A 250 -16.60 -7.63 5.70
N ALA A 251 -15.30 -7.87 5.49
CA ALA A 251 -14.47 -8.64 6.40
C ALA A 251 -14.30 -7.91 7.76
N LEU A 252 -14.01 -6.61 7.75
CA LEU A 252 -13.90 -5.79 8.97
C LEU A 252 -15.20 -5.80 9.78
N LEU A 253 -16.35 -5.65 9.12
CA LEU A 253 -17.67 -5.62 9.76
C LEU A 253 -18.14 -7.01 10.21
N GLN A 254 -17.69 -8.08 9.56
CA GLN A 254 -17.93 -9.46 9.98
C GLN A 254 -17.12 -9.79 11.24
N ARG A 255 -15.82 -9.44 11.23
CA ARG A 255 -14.90 -9.66 12.35
C ARG A 255 -15.17 -8.72 13.54
N GLN A 256 -15.92 -7.63 13.32
CA GLN A 256 -16.20 -6.57 14.30
C GLN A 256 -14.91 -6.04 14.97
N GLN A 257 -13.84 -5.92 14.18
CA GLN A 257 -12.55 -5.41 14.65
C GLN A 257 -12.59 -3.88 14.75
N THR A 258 -13.13 -3.37 15.86
CA THR A 258 -13.32 -1.94 16.11
C THR A 258 -12.06 -1.10 15.84
N ALA A 259 -10.90 -1.52 16.34
CA ALA A 259 -9.64 -0.80 16.15
C ALA A 259 -9.24 -0.70 14.67
N SER A 260 -9.41 -1.77 13.90
CA SER A 260 -9.09 -1.84 12.47
C SER A 260 -10.11 -1.10 11.62
N ILE A 261 -11.39 -1.04 12.04
CA ILE A 261 -12.37 -0.14 11.43
C ILE A 261 -11.93 1.31 11.63
N HIS A 262 -11.57 1.72 12.84
CA HIS A 262 -10.99 3.06 13.06
C HIS A 262 -9.73 3.28 12.21
N PHE A 263 -8.88 2.27 12.07
CA PHE A 263 -7.63 2.38 11.30
C PHE A 263 -7.90 2.54 9.81
N TYR A 264 -8.86 1.80 9.25
CA TYR A 264 -9.35 1.98 7.89
C TYR A 264 -9.75 3.44 7.62
N PHE A 265 -10.59 4.02 8.49
CA PHE A 265 -11.04 5.41 8.36
C PHE A 265 -9.92 6.45 8.60
N ALA A 266 -8.94 6.13 9.45
CA ALA A 266 -7.76 6.96 9.65
C ALA A 266 -6.92 7.06 8.37
N ASN A 267 -6.84 5.97 7.60
CA ASN A 267 -6.00 5.85 6.41
C ASN A 267 -6.71 6.14 5.08
N LEU A 268 -8.02 6.41 5.12
CA LEU A 268 -8.76 6.82 3.93
C LEU A 268 -8.20 8.16 3.41
N ASN A 269 -7.65 8.14 2.19
CA ASN A 269 -7.00 9.33 1.61
C ASN A 269 -8.02 10.45 1.28
N SER A 270 -7.52 11.65 1.01
CA SER A 270 -8.37 12.83 0.77
C SER A 270 -9.30 12.65 -0.43
N MET A 271 -8.84 12.05 -1.53
CA MET A 271 -9.66 11.79 -2.71
C MET A 271 -10.79 10.81 -2.39
N ARG A 272 -10.48 9.71 -1.69
CA ARG A 272 -11.46 8.71 -1.28
C ARG A 272 -12.51 9.30 -0.33
N LYS A 273 -12.11 10.13 0.63
CA LYS A 273 -13.03 10.88 1.51
C LYS A 273 -13.90 11.87 0.74
N HIS A 274 -13.30 12.59 -0.21
CA HIS A 274 -14.01 13.54 -1.07
C HIS A 274 -15.08 12.85 -1.91
N LEU A 275 -14.75 11.71 -2.51
CA LEU A 275 -15.68 10.98 -3.38
C LEU A 275 -16.78 10.24 -2.61
N TYR A 276 -16.53 9.85 -1.36
CA TYR A 276 -17.48 9.06 -0.57
C TYR A 276 -17.88 9.70 0.79
N PRO A 277 -18.40 10.95 0.82
CA PRO A 277 -18.88 11.59 2.05
C PRO A 277 -19.93 10.76 2.82
N GLY A 278 -20.79 9.99 2.14
CA GLY A 278 -21.79 9.13 2.80
C GLY A 278 -21.17 8.06 3.71
N LEU A 279 -20.00 7.54 3.34
CA LEU A 279 -19.24 6.59 4.15
C LEU A 279 -18.67 7.26 5.42
N MET A 280 -18.20 8.50 5.30
CA MET A 280 -17.72 9.27 6.45
C MET A 280 -18.84 9.59 7.43
N ALA A 281 -20.02 9.98 6.94
CA ALA A 281 -21.18 10.22 7.78
C ALA A 281 -21.62 8.96 8.56
N ALA A 282 -21.60 7.79 7.92
CA ALA A 282 -21.91 6.53 8.60
C ALA A 282 -20.87 6.13 9.65
N TYR A 283 -19.59 6.43 9.40
CA TYR A 283 -18.55 6.24 10.41
C TYR A 283 -18.73 7.14 11.63
N GLU A 284 -19.09 8.40 11.43
CA GLU A 284 -19.39 9.33 12.52
C GLU A 284 -20.60 8.88 13.33
N ALA A 285 -21.68 8.46 12.66
CA ALA A 285 -22.86 7.90 13.30
C ALA A 285 -22.53 6.65 14.14
N TRP A 286 -21.72 5.74 13.60
CA TRP A 286 -21.23 4.58 14.35
C TRP A 286 -20.39 4.98 15.57
N CYS A 287 -19.50 5.97 15.43
CA CYS A 287 -18.75 6.53 16.57
C CYS A 287 -19.64 7.18 17.64
N GLN A 288 -20.85 7.62 17.28
CA GLN A 288 -21.84 8.20 18.19
C GLN A 288 -22.74 7.13 18.85
N GLY A 289 -22.50 5.85 18.59
CA GLY A 289 -23.20 4.74 19.22
C GLY A 289 -24.27 4.09 18.34
N GLU A 290 -24.40 4.49 17.07
CA GLU A 290 -25.17 3.68 16.13
C GLU A 290 -24.50 2.33 15.89
N GLY A 291 -25.30 1.27 15.72
CA GLY A 291 -24.77 -0.08 15.50
C GLY A 291 -24.15 -0.26 14.10
N PHE A 292 -23.42 -1.36 13.89
CA PHE A 292 -22.78 -1.70 12.61
C PHE A 292 -23.72 -1.73 11.39
N ALA A 293 -25.04 -1.75 11.60
CA ALA A 293 -26.03 -1.71 10.52
C ALA A 293 -25.87 -0.46 9.63
N ILE A 294 -25.47 0.70 10.18
CA ILE A 294 -25.28 1.92 9.40
C ILE A 294 -24.10 1.79 8.42
N LEU A 295 -22.99 1.21 8.88
CA LEU A 295 -21.82 0.92 8.04
C LEU A 295 -22.12 -0.16 7.00
N ARG A 296 -22.83 -1.24 7.37
CA ARG A 296 -23.23 -2.30 6.42
C ARG A 296 -24.13 -1.75 5.32
N LYS A 297 -25.09 -0.89 5.68
CA LYS A 297 -25.97 -0.23 4.70
C LYS A 297 -25.16 0.59 3.71
N GLN A 298 -24.22 1.40 4.20
CA GLN A 298 -23.38 2.19 3.30
C GLN A 298 -22.50 1.31 2.43
N MET A 299 -21.81 0.32 3.00
CA MET A 299 -20.99 -0.63 2.23
C MET A 299 -21.76 -1.29 1.08
N LEU A 300 -23.00 -1.75 1.31
CA LEU A 300 -23.82 -2.35 0.25
C LEU A 300 -24.22 -1.35 -0.83
N ALA A 301 -24.58 -0.13 -0.45
CA ALA A 301 -24.88 0.95 -1.40
C ALA A 301 -23.64 1.33 -2.23
N GLY A 302 -22.49 1.48 -1.56
CA GLY A 302 -21.20 1.76 -2.18
C GLY A 302 -20.78 0.69 -3.17
N LYS A 303 -20.89 -0.59 -2.81
CA LYS A 303 -20.56 -1.70 -3.71
C LYS A 303 -21.28 -1.57 -5.06
N ALA A 304 -22.60 -1.42 -5.03
CA ALA A 304 -23.41 -1.30 -6.25
C ALA A 304 -23.07 -0.02 -7.03
N HIS A 305 -22.90 1.10 -6.32
CA HIS A 305 -22.62 2.40 -6.90
C HIS A 305 -21.25 2.47 -7.59
N TRP A 306 -20.17 2.08 -6.90
CA TRP A 306 -18.82 2.14 -7.44
C TRP A 306 -18.62 1.16 -8.59
N GLN A 307 -19.25 -0.01 -8.53
CA GLN A 307 -19.26 -0.96 -9.64
C GLN A 307 -19.89 -0.31 -10.89
N ALA A 308 -21.11 0.23 -10.77
CA ALA A 308 -21.81 0.85 -11.88
C ALA A 308 -21.03 2.04 -12.47
N LEU A 309 -20.41 2.86 -11.64
CA LEU A 309 -19.60 4.00 -12.09
C LEU A 309 -18.34 3.55 -12.85
N CYS A 310 -17.63 2.53 -12.34
CA CYS A 310 -16.47 1.98 -13.05
C CYS A 310 -16.88 1.39 -14.41
N GLU A 311 -18.00 0.66 -14.48
CA GLU A 311 -18.56 0.12 -15.72
C GLU A 311 -18.96 1.23 -16.71
N GLU A 312 -19.60 2.32 -16.23
CA GLU A 312 -19.95 3.49 -17.07
C GLU A 312 -18.70 4.14 -17.67
N ILE A 313 -17.65 4.33 -16.87
CA ILE A 313 -16.40 4.93 -17.33
C ILE A 313 -15.73 4.04 -18.39
N MET A 314 -15.73 2.73 -18.18
CA MET A 314 -15.17 1.79 -19.16
C MET A 314 -15.95 1.80 -20.47
N PHE A 315 -17.28 1.87 -20.40
CA PHE A 315 -18.13 2.03 -21.57
C PHE A 315 -17.79 3.33 -22.32
N PHE A 316 -17.76 4.46 -21.62
CA PHE A 316 -17.40 5.76 -22.20
C PHE A 316 -15.99 5.77 -22.82
N ALA A 317 -15.01 5.16 -22.16
CA ALA A 317 -13.64 5.06 -22.65
C ALA A 317 -13.53 4.18 -23.91
N SER A 318 -14.40 3.18 -24.06
CA SER A 318 -14.41 2.30 -25.23
C SER A 318 -15.01 2.93 -26.49
N GLU A 319 -15.90 3.91 -26.35
CA GLU A 319 -16.55 4.59 -27.48
C GLU A 319 -15.70 5.72 -28.09
N SER A 320 -14.57 6.07 -27.47
CA SER A 320 -13.71 7.17 -27.89
C SER A 320 -12.27 6.71 -28.09
N GLU A 321 -11.68 6.98 -29.25
CA GLU A 321 -10.25 6.73 -29.49
C GLU A 321 -9.34 7.54 -28.54
N ASN A 322 -9.87 8.63 -27.95
CA ASN A 322 -9.21 9.44 -26.93
C ASN A 322 -10.27 9.99 -25.96
N PRO A 323 -10.60 9.28 -24.87
CA PRO A 323 -11.59 9.76 -23.93
C PRO A 323 -11.15 11.10 -23.32
N ASP A 324 -12.04 12.09 -23.39
CA ASP A 324 -11.79 13.41 -22.82
C ASP A 324 -11.60 13.30 -21.30
N ILE A 325 -10.38 13.60 -20.85
CA ILE A 325 -9.97 13.56 -19.43
C ILE A 325 -10.94 14.36 -18.56
N LYS A 326 -11.36 15.55 -19.04
CA LYS A 326 -12.28 16.40 -18.27
C LYS A 326 -13.66 15.77 -18.14
N SER A 327 -14.13 15.06 -19.15
CA SER A 327 -15.39 14.33 -19.11
C SER A 327 -15.33 13.17 -18.11
N ILE A 328 -14.20 12.44 -18.01
CA ILE A 328 -14.01 11.41 -16.97
C ILE A 328 -14.04 12.05 -15.58
N GLU A 329 -13.28 13.12 -15.35
CA GLU A 329 -13.25 13.81 -14.07
C GLU A 329 -14.63 14.30 -13.65
N GLN A 330 -15.39 14.91 -14.59
CA GLN A 330 -16.72 15.43 -14.32
C GLN A 330 -17.70 14.32 -13.96
N ARG A 331 -17.70 13.19 -14.67
CA ARG A 331 -18.56 12.03 -14.36
C ARG A 331 -18.31 11.49 -12.96
N ILE A 332 -17.03 11.37 -12.56
CA ILE A 332 -16.69 10.90 -11.21
C ILE A 332 -17.10 11.92 -10.15
N GLU A 333 -16.89 13.22 -10.41
CA GLU A 333 -17.28 14.29 -9.47
C GLU A 333 -18.80 14.41 -9.30
N ASP A 334 -19.58 14.18 -10.36
CA ASP A 334 -21.05 14.18 -10.29
C ASP A 334 -21.61 12.93 -9.62
N SER A 335 -20.79 11.88 -9.50
CA SER A 335 -21.17 10.56 -8.94
C SER A 335 -20.66 10.35 -7.52
N ARG A 336 -20.44 11.42 -6.75
CA ARG A 336 -20.08 11.33 -5.33
C ARG A 336 -21.22 10.69 -4.53
N LEU A 337 -20.88 9.86 -3.54
CA LEU A 337 -21.82 9.12 -2.69
C LEU A 337 -21.69 9.50 -1.22
#